data_AF-A0A4Y2R4G9-F1
#
_entry.id   AF-A0A4Y2R4G9-F1
#
_cell.length_a   1.000
_cell.length_b   1.000
_cell.length_c   1.000
_cell.angle_alpha   90.00
_cell.angle_beta   90.00
_cell.angle_gamma   90.00
#
_symmetry.space_group_name_H-M   'P 1'
#
loop_
_entity.id
_entity.type
_entity.pdbx_description
1 polymer ?
#
loop_
_entity_poly.entity_id
_entity_poly.type
_entity_poly.pdbx_seq_one_letter_code
_entity_poly.pdbx_strand_id
1 'polypeptide(L)'
;MGINNFCKLIDPVSPPDTTPQPFDSILVDVQSFLYVAIEFCLESNEDLIFREIAKLTWEQLSKMLNLLFSHNVHDKDSCTLVLAFDGEGVPMKWPTQRQRRAKIHDINGKNLYRYSLFGKNKIALQVERYILSRLKNRFKLRCSQLDVVLCGCQVAGEGEHKLFHVAEALSQKCRRPIIVSVDQDVFVLAFKRIKRYDALQIYRYGKFYNVNQFLNHSLPYESARLLTVSNLFGNDFIPPLVGITPINAPTLHAKLSPDENDE
;
A
#
# COMPACT_ATOMS: atom_id res chain seq x y z
N MET A 1 5.56 13.51 -6.84
CA MET A 1 6.89 13.32 -7.49
C MET A 1 7.90 12.49 -6.68
N GLY A 2 7.63 12.03 -5.44
CA GLY A 2 8.53 11.06 -4.75
C GLY A 2 8.37 9.61 -5.22
N ILE A 3 7.14 9.21 -5.50
CA ILE A 3 6.71 7.84 -5.84
C ILE A 3 7.42 7.23 -7.07
N ASN A 4 7.74 8.04 -8.08
CA ASN A 4 8.47 7.57 -9.27
C ASN A 4 9.97 7.42 -9.03
N ASN A 5 10.52 8.09 -8.02
CA ASN A 5 11.96 8.12 -7.78
C ASN A 5 12.44 6.89 -7.04
N PHE A 6 11.64 6.37 -6.10
CA PHE A 6 11.98 5.14 -5.38
C PHE A 6 11.97 3.91 -6.31
N CYS A 7 10.91 3.70 -7.09
CA CYS A 7 10.88 2.59 -8.05
C CYS A 7 11.95 2.69 -9.14
N LYS A 8 12.27 3.90 -9.63
CA LYS A 8 13.41 4.10 -10.54
C LYS A 8 14.75 3.67 -9.95
N LEU A 9 14.88 3.66 -8.62
CA LEU A 9 16.09 3.25 -7.93
C LEU A 9 16.14 1.72 -7.72
N ILE A 10 15.01 1.08 -7.48
CA ILE A 10 14.95 -0.37 -7.21
C ILE A 10 14.72 -1.24 -8.47
N ASP A 11 14.00 -0.75 -9.48
CA ASP A 11 13.66 -1.49 -10.70
C ASP A 11 14.92 -2.04 -11.44
N PRO A 12 16.05 -1.31 -11.54
CA PRO A 12 17.27 -1.84 -12.18
C PRO A 12 17.93 -2.98 -11.41
N VAL A 13 17.70 -3.08 -10.09
CA VAL A 13 18.37 -4.07 -9.22
C VAL A 13 17.50 -5.30 -8.99
N SER A 14 16.19 -5.10 -8.84
CA SER A 14 15.19 -6.14 -8.69
C SER A 14 14.02 -5.77 -9.59
N PRO A 15 14.09 -6.18 -10.87
CA PRO A 15 13.02 -5.89 -11.81
C PRO A 15 11.74 -6.57 -11.34
N PRO A 16 10.58 -5.91 -11.48
CA PRO A 16 9.32 -6.51 -11.11
C PRO A 16 8.96 -7.68 -12.01
N ASP A 17 8.43 -8.74 -11.41
CA ASP A 17 7.86 -9.89 -12.08
C ASP A 17 6.45 -9.57 -12.62
N THR A 18 6.02 -10.35 -13.63
CA THR A 18 4.66 -10.31 -14.18
C THR A 18 3.73 -11.33 -13.55
N THR A 19 4.29 -12.27 -12.79
CA THR A 19 3.56 -13.35 -12.10
C THR A 19 4.00 -13.43 -10.64
N PRO A 20 3.09 -13.68 -9.69
CA PRO A 20 3.45 -13.78 -8.28
C PRO A 20 4.21 -15.07 -7.98
N GLN A 21 5.14 -15.00 -7.03
CA GLN A 21 5.65 -16.19 -6.33
C GLN A 21 4.58 -16.76 -5.39
N PRO A 22 4.73 -18.02 -4.93
CA PRO A 22 3.77 -18.64 -4.01
C PRO A 22 3.53 -17.81 -2.74
N PHE A 23 2.26 -17.69 -2.35
CA PHE A 23 1.82 -16.87 -1.21
C PHE A 23 0.73 -17.57 -0.40
N ASP A 24 0.59 -17.21 0.87
CA ASP A 24 -0.45 -17.74 1.78
C ASP A 24 -1.42 -16.68 2.31
N SER A 25 -1.11 -15.42 2.03
CA SER A 25 -1.87 -14.29 2.52
C SER A 25 -1.87 -13.14 1.51
N ILE A 26 -3.00 -12.44 1.44
CA ILE A 26 -3.19 -11.25 0.63
C ILE A 26 -3.52 -10.11 1.59
N LEU A 27 -2.67 -9.09 1.64
CA LEU A 27 -2.80 -7.93 2.51
C LEU A 27 -3.14 -6.72 1.63
N VAL A 28 -4.38 -6.23 1.68
CA VAL A 28 -4.83 -5.14 0.81
C VAL A 28 -4.97 -3.84 1.58
N ASP A 29 -4.26 -2.82 1.12
CA ASP A 29 -4.55 -1.44 1.49
C ASP A 29 -5.72 -0.94 0.64
N VAL A 30 -6.91 -0.94 1.23
CA VAL A 30 -8.14 -0.58 0.51
C VAL A 30 -8.19 0.92 0.22
N GLN A 31 -7.50 1.74 1.02
CA GLN A 31 -7.52 3.19 0.88
C GLN A 31 -6.94 3.61 -0.49
N SER A 32 -5.91 2.93 -0.96
CA SER A 32 -5.34 3.09 -2.30
C SER A 32 -6.40 3.04 -3.41
N PHE A 33 -7.33 2.08 -3.36
CA PHE A 33 -8.43 1.95 -4.34
C PHE A 33 -9.50 3.01 -4.16
N LEU A 34 -9.72 3.43 -2.92
CA LEU A 34 -10.72 4.44 -2.59
C LEU A 34 -10.35 5.80 -3.18
N TYR A 35 -9.07 6.19 -3.11
CA TYR A 35 -8.59 7.42 -3.72
C TYR A 35 -8.86 7.46 -5.21
N VAL A 36 -8.48 6.41 -5.95
CA VAL A 36 -8.70 6.30 -7.40
C VAL A 36 -10.20 6.37 -7.75
N ALA A 37 -11.03 5.65 -6.99
CA ALA A 37 -12.47 5.62 -7.23
C ALA A 37 -13.11 7.01 -7.01
N ILE A 38 -12.69 7.71 -5.96
CA ILE A 38 -13.15 9.08 -5.70
C ILE A 38 -12.72 10.00 -6.84
N GLU A 39 -11.49 9.90 -7.32
CA GLU A 39 -11.04 10.76 -8.43
C GLU A 39 -11.89 10.61 -9.68
N PHE A 40 -12.27 9.38 -10.02
CA PHE A 40 -13.10 9.08 -11.18
C PHE A 40 -14.57 9.55 -11.01
N CYS A 41 -15.15 9.32 -9.83
CA CYS A 41 -16.59 9.56 -9.61
C CYS A 41 -16.97 11.02 -9.38
N LEU A 42 -16.02 11.95 -9.25
CA LEU A 42 -16.34 13.37 -9.05
C LEU A 42 -16.80 14.10 -10.30
N GLU A 43 -16.66 13.44 -11.44
CA GLU A 43 -17.23 13.89 -12.70
C GLU A 43 -18.68 13.38 -12.87
N SER A 44 -19.13 12.47 -11.98
CA SER A 44 -20.46 11.87 -12.01
C SER A 44 -21.54 12.71 -11.29
N ASN A 45 -22.78 12.20 -11.34
CA ASN A 45 -23.91 12.75 -10.60
C ASN A 45 -23.71 12.62 -9.07
N GLU A 46 -23.82 13.75 -8.34
CA GLU A 46 -23.64 13.82 -6.89
C GLU A 46 -24.58 12.87 -6.12
N ASP A 47 -25.82 12.68 -6.57
CA ASP A 47 -26.81 11.82 -5.90
C ASP A 47 -26.39 10.34 -5.89
N LEU A 48 -25.54 9.94 -6.83
CA LEU A 48 -25.09 8.56 -7.01
C LEU A 48 -23.64 8.35 -6.57
N ILE A 49 -22.92 9.40 -6.20
CA ILE A 49 -21.46 9.37 -6.09
C ILE A 49 -20.97 8.31 -5.10
N PHE A 50 -21.63 8.15 -3.96
CA PHE A 50 -21.24 7.16 -2.95
C PHE A 50 -21.41 5.72 -3.46
N ARG A 51 -22.51 5.47 -4.19
CA ARG A 51 -22.79 4.16 -4.76
C ARG A 51 -21.78 3.83 -5.87
N GLU A 52 -21.42 4.82 -6.68
CA GLU A 52 -20.43 4.66 -7.74
C GLU A 52 -19.03 4.44 -7.19
N ILE A 53 -18.61 5.21 -6.18
CA ILE A 53 -17.34 5.01 -5.48
C ILE A 53 -17.28 3.58 -4.94
N ALA A 54 -18.30 3.15 -4.18
CA ALA A 54 -18.33 1.80 -3.61
C ALA A 54 -18.29 0.70 -4.68
N LYS A 55 -19.02 0.89 -5.79
CA LYS A 55 -19.04 -0.05 -6.91
C LYS A 55 -17.67 -0.13 -7.58
N LEU A 56 -17.06 1.02 -7.89
CA LEU A 56 -15.77 1.09 -8.56
C LEU A 56 -14.63 0.54 -7.70
N THR A 57 -14.61 0.88 -6.40
CA THR A 57 -13.66 0.29 -5.44
C THR A 57 -13.82 -1.23 -5.39
N TRP A 58 -15.05 -1.74 -5.32
CA TRP A 58 -15.30 -3.18 -5.33
C TRP A 58 -14.90 -3.86 -6.65
N GLU A 59 -15.16 -3.25 -7.80
CA GLU A 59 -14.79 -3.80 -9.10
C GLU A 59 -13.27 -3.92 -9.24
N GLN A 60 -12.52 -2.91 -8.82
CA GLN A 60 -11.06 -2.93 -8.81
C GLN A 60 -10.53 -4.00 -7.83
N LEU A 61 -11.04 -4.01 -6.59
CA LEU A 61 -10.68 -5.02 -5.59
C LEU A 61 -10.98 -6.43 -6.09
N SER A 62 -12.18 -6.66 -6.63
CA SER A 62 -12.59 -7.97 -7.13
C SER A 62 -11.76 -8.42 -8.32
N LYS A 63 -11.44 -7.52 -9.26
CA LYS A 63 -10.55 -7.83 -10.38
C LYS A 63 -9.16 -8.26 -9.90
N MET A 64 -8.60 -7.52 -8.96
CA MET A 64 -7.31 -7.85 -8.34
C MET A 64 -7.36 -9.18 -7.60
N LEU A 65 -8.36 -9.41 -6.76
CA LEU A 65 -8.51 -10.69 -6.05
C LEU A 65 -8.68 -11.86 -7.01
N ASN A 66 -9.49 -11.72 -8.07
CA ASN A 66 -9.65 -12.78 -9.07
C ASN A 66 -8.33 -13.13 -9.77
N LEU A 67 -7.50 -12.11 -10.06
CA LEU A 67 -6.16 -12.32 -10.61
C LEU A 67 -5.29 -13.10 -9.63
N LEU A 68 -5.17 -12.65 -8.37
CA LEU A 68 -4.33 -13.32 -7.38
C LEU A 68 -4.80 -14.75 -7.10
N PHE A 69 -6.11 -14.97 -6.92
CA PHE A 69 -6.64 -16.32 -6.71
C PHE A 69 -6.48 -17.23 -7.93
N SER A 70 -6.37 -16.69 -9.15
CA SER A 70 -6.04 -17.51 -10.32
C SER A 70 -4.60 -18.02 -10.33
N HIS A 71 -3.71 -17.35 -9.59
CA HIS A 71 -2.31 -17.75 -9.41
C HIS A 71 -2.05 -18.53 -8.12
N ASN A 72 -2.99 -18.55 -7.17
CA ASN A 72 -2.85 -19.24 -5.89
C ASN A 72 -3.12 -20.74 -6.01
N VAL A 73 -2.32 -21.42 -6.83
CA VAL A 73 -2.51 -22.82 -7.23
C VAL A 73 -1.80 -23.80 -6.28
N HIS A 74 -1.00 -23.34 -5.31
CA HIS A 74 -0.19 -24.22 -4.47
C HIS A 74 -0.83 -24.57 -3.12
N ASP A 75 -1.33 -25.81 -3.01
CA ASP A 75 -1.34 -26.75 -1.86
C ASP A 75 -1.71 -26.28 -0.44
N LYS A 76 -2.22 -25.07 -0.26
CA LYS A 76 -2.79 -24.64 1.01
C LYS A 76 -4.30 -24.54 0.89
N ASP A 77 -4.99 -25.42 1.61
CA ASP A 77 -6.45 -25.41 1.79
C ASP A 77 -7.00 -24.07 2.34
N SER A 78 -6.12 -23.18 2.82
CA SER A 78 -6.48 -21.91 3.41
C SER A 78 -5.65 -20.73 2.89
N CYS A 79 -6.32 -19.64 2.53
CA CYS A 79 -5.69 -18.33 2.28
C CYS A 79 -6.23 -17.29 3.27
N THR A 80 -5.36 -16.40 3.76
CA THR A 80 -5.78 -15.28 4.62
C THR A 80 -5.87 -13.99 3.82
N LEU A 81 -7.06 -13.39 3.76
CA LEU A 81 -7.29 -12.07 3.17
C LEU A 81 -7.42 -11.03 4.28
N VAL A 82 -6.48 -10.10 4.36
CA VAL A 82 -6.55 -8.94 5.24
C VAL A 82 -6.90 -7.70 4.42
N LEU A 83 -7.95 -6.98 4.83
CA LEU A 83 -8.35 -5.72 4.23
C LEU A 83 -8.18 -4.61 5.27
N ALA A 84 -7.36 -3.60 4.98
CA ALA A 84 -7.19 -2.45 5.87
C ALA A 84 -7.71 -1.16 5.22
N PHE A 85 -8.49 -0.41 5.98
CA PHE A 85 -8.90 0.96 5.65
C PHE A 85 -8.12 1.93 6.53
N ASP A 86 -7.87 3.14 6.04
CA ASP A 86 -7.32 4.20 6.89
C ASP A 86 -8.30 4.55 8.02
N GLY A 87 -7.74 4.67 9.21
CA GLY A 87 -8.44 5.19 10.39
C GLY A 87 -8.00 6.61 10.70
N GLU A 88 -8.12 7.01 11.95
CA GLU A 88 -7.52 8.26 12.40
C GLU A 88 -5.98 8.13 12.37
N GLY A 89 -5.34 8.93 11.50
CA GLY A 89 -3.87 8.97 11.36
C GLY A 89 -3.20 9.78 12.47
N VAL A 90 -1.87 9.71 12.55
CA VAL A 90 -1.11 10.39 13.60
C VAL A 90 -1.01 11.91 13.37
N PRO A 91 -0.91 12.74 14.44
CA PRO A 91 -0.86 14.19 14.33
C PRO A 91 0.22 14.73 13.38
N MET A 92 1.36 14.05 13.31
CA MET A 92 2.49 14.43 12.45
C MET A 92 2.17 14.34 10.94
N LYS A 93 1.22 13.48 10.54
CA LYS A 93 0.78 13.36 9.14
C LYS A 93 -0.35 14.33 8.80
N TRP A 94 -1.00 14.93 9.81
CA TRP A 94 -2.13 15.84 9.59
C TRP A 94 -1.77 17.05 8.72
N PRO A 95 -0.59 17.70 8.82
CA PRO A 95 -0.23 18.78 7.90
C PRO A 95 -0.15 18.31 6.45
N THR A 96 0.47 17.16 6.18
CA THR A 96 0.56 16.58 4.83
C THR A 96 -0.80 16.14 4.31
N GLN A 97 -1.62 15.52 5.15
CA GLN A 97 -3.01 15.17 4.80
C GLN A 97 -3.85 16.43 4.55
N ARG A 98 -3.74 17.46 5.41
CA ARG A 98 -4.40 18.76 5.21
C ARG A 98 -3.90 19.43 3.94
N GLN A 99 -2.61 19.39 3.64
CA GLN A 99 -2.04 19.97 2.43
C GLN A 99 -2.43 19.19 1.18
N ARG A 100 -2.48 17.85 1.18
CA ARG A 100 -3.05 17.05 0.08
C ARG A 100 -4.52 17.38 -0.13
N ARG A 101 -5.24 17.61 0.97
CA ARG A 101 -6.63 18.04 0.95
C ARG A 101 -6.82 19.51 0.54
N ALA A 102 -5.82 20.38 0.73
CA ALA A 102 -5.87 21.83 0.50
C ALA A 102 -5.13 22.33 -0.77
N LYS A 103 -4.13 21.62 -1.29
CA LYS A 103 -3.45 21.90 -2.59
C LYS A 103 -4.38 21.72 -3.80
N ILE A 104 -5.64 21.37 -3.54
CA ILE A 104 -6.71 21.22 -4.51
C ILE A 104 -7.71 22.39 -4.35
N HIS A 105 -7.18 23.60 -4.13
CA HIS A 105 -7.92 24.86 -4.19
C HIS A 105 -7.57 25.60 -5.48
N ASP A 106 -8.08 25.12 -6.61
CA ASP A 106 -8.82 25.93 -7.58
C ASP A 106 -9.46 25.03 -8.64
N ILE A 107 -10.39 25.58 -9.43
CA ILE A 107 -11.25 24.96 -10.46
C ILE A 107 -12.63 24.51 -9.91
N ASN A 108 -13.56 25.47 -9.82
CA ASN A 108 -15.02 25.29 -9.90
C ASN A 108 -15.77 24.56 -8.76
N GLY A 109 -15.32 24.59 -7.50
CA GLY A 109 -16.13 24.16 -6.33
C GLY A 109 -16.30 22.65 -6.13
N LYS A 110 -16.06 21.80 -7.14
CA LYS A 110 -16.10 20.32 -7.05
C LYS A 110 -15.11 19.73 -6.03
N ASN A 111 -14.03 20.43 -5.73
CA ASN A 111 -12.99 19.95 -4.80
C ASN A 111 -13.31 20.22 -3.31
N LEU A 112 -14.18 21.19 -2.99
CA LEU A 112 -14.70 21.34 -1.63
C LEU A 112 -15.57 20.14 -1.23
N TYR A 113 -16.29 19.59 -2.22
CA TYR A 113 -17.08 18.38 -2.09
C TYR A 113 -16.19 17.14 -1.87
N ARG A 114 -15.09 16.97 -2.62
CA ARG A 114 -14.03 15.97 -2.30
C ARG A 114 -13.61 16.01 -0.83
N TYR A 115 -13.36 17.20 -0.29
CA TYR A 115 -12.90 17.35 1.09
C TYR A 115 -13.95 16.86 2.10
N SER A 116 -15.22 17.18 1.88
CA SER A 116 -16.32 16.77 2.76
C SER A 116 -16.56 15.25 2.71
N LEU A 117 -16.32 14.64 1.55
CA LEU A 117 -16.38 13.21 1.29
C LEU A 117 -15.36 12.39 2.11
N PHE A 118 -14.13 12.90 2.28
CA PHE A 118 -13.13 12.32 3.18
C PHE A 118 -13.29 12.73 4.67
N GLY A 119 -14.16 13.70 4.97
CA GLY A 119 -14.43 14.14 6.33
C GLY A 119 -15.08 13.05 7.18
N LYS A 120 -14.53 12.80 8.39
CA LYS A 120 -15.01 11.81 9.38
C LYS A 120 -15.18 10.37 8.86
N ASN A 121 -14.35 9.91 7.91
CA ASN A 121 -14.36 8.53 7.40
C ASN A 121 -15.73 8.05 6.87
N LYS A 122 -16.63 8.98 6.48
CA LYS A 122 -18.01 8.65 6.10
C LYS A 122 -18.08 7.73 4.87
N ILE A 123 -17.28 8.03 3.84
CA ILE A 123 -17.18 7.16 2.66
C ILE A 123 -16.56 5.83 3.02
N ALA A 124 -15.43 5.83 3.74
CA ALA A 124 -14.71 4.61 4.07
C ALA A 124 -15.64 3.59 4.76
N LEU A 125 -16.48 4.04 5.70
CA LEU A 125 -17.47 3.18 6.36
C LEU A 125 -18.53 2.60 5.41
N GLN A 126 -19.03 3.40 4.44
CA GLN A 126 -20.01 2.92 3.47
C GLN A 126 -19.40 1.89 2.52
N VAL A 127 -18.18 2.16 2.05
CA VAL A 127 -17.43 1.27 1.15
C VAL A 127 -17.04 -0.01 1.87
N GLU A 128 -16.62 0.07 3.14
CA GLU A 128 -16.37 -1.08 4.02
C GLU A 128 -17.59 -2.01 4.10
N ARG A 129 -18.77 -1.46 4.42
CA ARG A 129 -20.03 -2.23 4.47
C ARG A 129 -20.37 -2.85 3.12
N TYR A 130 -20.18 -2.10 2.04
CA TYR A 130 -20.43 -2.57 0.68
C TYR A 130 -19.54 -3.77 0.34
N ILE A 131 -18.22 -3.65 0.57
CA ILE A 131 -17.24 -4.70 0.32
C ILE A 131 -17.57 -5.95 1.16
N LEU A 132 -17.83 -5.80 2.46
CA LEU A 132 -18.20 -6.93 3.33
C LEU A 132 -19.42 -7.71 2.81
N SER A 133 -20.46 -7.00 2.37
CA SER A 133 -21.67 -7.64 1.85
C SER A 133 -21.38 -8.48 0.59
N ARG A 134 -20.44 -8.04 -0.24
CA ARG A 134 -20.06 -8.72 -1.48
C ARG A 134 -19.09 -9.87 -1.25
N LEU A 135 -18.14 -9.73 -0.32
CA LEU A 135 -17.22 -10.80 0.05
C LEU A 135 -17.96 -12.04 0.54
N LYS A 136 -18.97 -11.86 1.40
CA LYS A 136 -19.82 -12.95 1.91
C LYS A 136 -20.49 -13.77 0.79
N ASN A 137 -20.77 -13.14 -0.34
CA ASN A 137 -21.53 -13.74 -1.44
C ASN A 137 -20.67 -14.30 -2.58
N ARG A 138 -19.40 -13.87 -2.73
CA ARG A 138 -18.61 -14.16 -3.95
C ARG A 138 -17.58 -15.28 -3.80
N PHE A 139 -17.00 -15.48 -2.62
CA PHE A 139 -15.84 -16.36 -2.46
C PHE A 139 -16.14 -17.79 -2.01
N LYS A 140 -17.42 -18.19 -1.92
CA LYS A 140 -17.81 -19.57 -1.62
C LYS A 140 -17.40 -20.62 -2.67
N LEU A 141 -16.84 -20.22 -3.82
CA LEU A 141 -16.66 -21.08 -5.00
C LEU A 141 -15.22 -21.29 -5.47
N ARG A 142 -14.19 -20.67 -4.85
CA ARG A 142 -12.81 -20.67 -5.41
C ARG A 142 -11.68 -20.96 -4.41
N CYS A 143 -11.97 -21.05 -3.13
CA CYS A 143 -11.03 -21.45 -2.09
C CYS A 143 -11.80 -22.31 -1.09
N SER A 144 -11.26 -23.45 -0.67
CA SER A 144 -11.91 -24.35 0.30
C SER A 144 -12.08 -23.65 1.65
N GLN A 145 -11.11 -22.82 2.05
CA GLN A 145 -11.20 -21.96 3.23
C GLN A 145 -10.55 -20.58 3.00
N LEU A 146 -11.35 -19.51 3.03
CA LEU A 146 -10.85 -18.13 2.99
C LEU A 146 -11.08 -17.46 4.35
N ASP A 147 -10.01 -17.21 5.08
CA ASP A 147 -10.07 -16.45 6.33
C ASP A 147 -10.01 -14.95 5.99
N VAL A 148 -11.11 -14.22 6.24
CA VAL A 148 -11.18 -12.77 5.96
C VAL A 148 -11.03 -11.99 7.25
N VAL A 149 -10.01 -11.14 7.32
CA VAL A 149 -9.78 -10.19 8.41
C VAL A 149 -9.99 -8.77 7.89
N LEU A 150 -10.94 -8.06 8.48
CA LEU A 150 -11.18 -6.67 8.15
C LEU A 150 -10.67 -5.77 9.27
N CYS A 151 -9.76 -4.86 8.92
CA CYS A 151 -9.36 -3.74 9.76
C CYS A 151 -10.06 -2.46 9.27
N GLY A 152 -11.24 -2.20 9.83
CA GLY A 152 -12.12 -1.12 9.40
C GLY A 152 -11.59 0.29 9.73
N CYS A 153 -12.25 1.30 9.17
CA CYS A 153 -11.86 2.72 9.34
C CYS A 153 -12.08 3.28 10.75
N GLN A 154 -12.68 2.48 11.65
CA GLN A 154 -12.86 2.81 13.05
C GLN A 154 -11.63 2.48 13.92
N VAL A 155 -10.76 1.58 13.44
CA VAL A 155 -9.50 1.27 14.12
C VAL A 155 -8.50 2.37 13.79
N ALA A 156 -7.84 2.96 14.80
CA ALA A 156 -6.85 4.01 14.59
C ALA A 156 -5.64 3.53 13.77
N GLY A 157 -4.93 4.48 13.15
CA GLY A 157 -3.76 4.24 12.31
C GLY A 157 -4.05 4.16 10.82
N GLU A 158 -3.00 4.00 10.05
CA GLU A 158 -3.02 4.00 8.58
C GLU A 158 -3.05 2.56 8.05
N GLY A 159 -3.64 2.38 6.87
CA GLY A 159 -3.91 1.08 6.27
C GLY A 159 -2.64 0.22 6.17
N GLU A 160 -1.58 0.78 5.59
CA GLU A 160 -0.29 0.12 5.44
C GLU A 160 0.31 -0.35 6.78
N HIS A 161 0.26 0.47 7.82
CA HIS A 161 0.76 0.09 9.15
C HIS A 161 -0.10 -1.00 9.79
N LYS A 162 -1.43 -0.90 9.66
CA LYS A 162 -2.36 -1.91 10.14
C LYS A 162 -2.14 -3.26 9.46
N LEU A 163 -1.86 -3.28 8.15
CA LEU A 163 -1.57 -4.52 7.42
C LEU A 163 -0.40 -5.29 8.05
N PHE A 164 0.72 -4.60 8.30
CA PHE A 164 1.89 -5.23 8.92
C PHE A 164 1.60 -5.70 10.35
N HIS A 165 0.92 -4.89 11.17
CA HIS A 165 0.56 -5.29 12.53
C HIS A 165 -0.34 -6.53 12.55
N VAL A 166 -1.36 -6.58 11.70
CA VAL A 166 -2.26 -7.74 11.60
C VAL A 166 -1.51 -8.96 11.07
N ALA A 167 -0.68 -8.81 10.05
CA ALA A 167 0.10 -9.91 9.49
C ALA A 167 1.06 -10.52 10.52
N GLU A 168 1.70 -9.70 11.34
CA GLU A 168 2.59 -10.14 12.42
C GLU A 168 1.84 -10.84 13.54
N ALA A 169 0.67 -10.33 13.94
CA ALA A 169 -0.21 -10.99 14.89
C ALA A 169 -0.69 -12.36 14.37
N LEU A 170 -0.81 -12.51 13.06
CA LEU A 170 -1.18 -13.74 12.35
C LEU A 170 0.04 -14.50 11.79
N SER A 171 1.21 -14.37 12.42
CA SER A 171 2.50 -14.88 11.91
C SER A 171 2.48 -16.31 11.35
N GLN A 172 1.67 -17.22 11.91
CA GLN A 172 1.53 -18.60 11.42
C GLN A 172 0.75 -18.72 10.10
N LYS A 173 -0.16 -17.79 9.83
CA LYS A 173 -1.02 -17.75 8.63
C LYS A 173 -0.53 -16.78 7.55
N CYS A 174 0.37 -15.87 7.92
CA CYS A 174 0.88 -14.81 7.05
C CYS A 174 2.41 -14.88 6.91
N ARG A 175 2.95 -16.04 6.51
CA ARG A 175 4.40 -16.22 6.33
C ARG A 175 4.88 -15.78 4.96
N ARG A 176 4.02 -15.86 3.95
CA ARG A 176 4.30 -15.51 2.56
C ARG A 176 3.28 -14.50 2.01
N PRO A 177 3.19 -13.27 2.56
CA PRO A 177 2.21 -12.29 2.12
C PRO A 177 2.52 -11.65 0.76
N ILE A 178 1.45 -11.40 0.00
CA ILE A 178 1.41 -10.38 -1.05
C ILE A 178 0.70 -9.15 -0.50
N ILE A 179 1.40 -8.02 -0.43
CA ILE A 179 0.82 -6.71 -0.10
C ILE A 179 0.36 -6.03 -1.37
N VAL A 180 -0.90 -5.62 -1.42
CA VAL A 180 -1.51 -4.87 -2.52
C VAL A 180 -1.63 -3.42 -2.10
N SER A 181 -0.79 -2.56 -2.66
CA SER A 181 -0.81 -1.11 -2.40
C SER A 181 -0.18 -0.33 -3.55
N VAL A 182 -0.59 0.93 -3.70
CA VAL A 182 0.08 1.88 -4.60
C VAL A 182 1.09 2.78 -3.87
N ASP A 183 1.06 2.77 -2.54
CA ASP A 183 1.91 3.62 -1.70
C ASP A 183 3.37 3.13 -1.72
N GLN A 184 4.29 4.09 -1.71
CA GLN A 184 5.72 3.83 -1.59
C GLN A 184 6.12 3.46 -0.16
N ASP A 185 5.40 3.98 0.85
CA ASP A 185 5.77 3.80 2.26
C ASP A 185 5.67 2.32 2.65
N VAL A 186 4.82 1.55 1.96
CA VAL A 186 4.76 0.07 2.04
C VAL A 186 6.10 -0.59 1.73
N PHE A 187 6.89 -0.11 0.77
CA PHE A 187 8.21 -0.69 0.48
C PHE A 187 9.16 -0.48 1.66
N VAL A 188 9.19 0.74 2.21
CA VAL A 188 10.02 1.07 3.38
C VAL A 188 9.62 0.21 4.59
N LEU A 189 8.32 0.07 4.83
CA LEU A 189 7.78 -0.76 5.91
C LEU A 189 8.09 -2.25 5.69
N ALA A 190 8.04 -2.73 4.44
CA ALA A 190 8.39 -4.08 4.05
C ALA A 190 9.87 -4.37 4.30
N PHE A 191 10.78 -3.48 3.89
CA PHE A 191 12.22 -3.63 4.13
C PHE A 191 12.56 -3.72 5.62
N LYS A 192 11.91 -2.90 6.47
CA LYS A 192 12.12 -2.96 7.93
C LYS A 192 11.68 -4.28 8.56
N ARG A 193 10.78 -5.03 7.90
CA ARG A 193 10.11 -6.21 8.47
C ARG A 193 10.42 -7.49 7.73
N ILE A 194 11.20 -7.45 6.67
CA ILE A 194 11.38 -8.56 5.75
C ILE A 194 11.86 -9.85 6.43
N LYS A 195 12.71 -9.74 7.46
CA LYS A 195 13.21 -10.88 8.25
C LYS A 195 12.10 -11.62 9.03
N ARG A 196 10.89 -11.07 9.11
CA ARG A 196 9.72 -11.66 9.78
C ARG A 196 8.92 -12.61 8.88
N TYR A 197 9.20 -12.61 7.57
CA TYR A 197 8.46 -13.37 6.56
C TYR A 197 9.40 -14.33 5.82
N ASP A 198 8.86 -15.46 5.37
CA ASP A 198 9.60 -16.41 4.53
C ASP A 198 9.74 -15.86 3.10
N ALA A 199 8.67 -15.23 2.61
CA ALA A 199 8.65 -14.45 1.38
C ALA A 199 7.71 -13.24 1.54
N LEU A 200 8.06 -12.10 0.96
CA LEU A 200 7.28 -10.88 1.03
C LEU A 200 7.25 -10.26 -0.36
N GLN A 201 6.06 -10.06 -0.87
CA GLN A 201 5.85 -9.50 -2.20
C GLN A 201 4.96 -8.27 -2.12
N ILE A 202 5.18 -7.31 -3.01
CA ILE A 202 4.31 -6.14 -3.18
C ILE A 202 3.73 -6.17 -4.59
N TYR A 203 2.40 -6.22 -4.71
CA TYR A 203 1.69 -6.05 -5.96
C TYR A 203 1.30 -4.58 -6.14
N ARG A 204 1.83 -3.97 -7.20
CA ARG A 204 1.63 -2.54 -7.49
C ARG A 204 1.57 -2.29 -8.99
N TYR A 205 0.55 -1.56 -9.44
CA TYR A 205 0.34 -1.22 -10.86
C TYR A 205 0.48 -2.40 -11.83
N GLY A 206 -0.02 -3.59 -11.46
CA GLY A 206 0.05 -4.77 -12.31
C GLY A 206 1.38 -5.53 -12.27
N LYS A 207 2.30 -5.12 -11.41
CA LYS A 207 3.65 -5.69 -11.27
C LYS A 207 3.84 -6.31 -9.89
N PHE A 208 4.65 -7.36 -9.82
CA PHE A 208 5.00 -8.06 -8.57
C PHE A 208 6.44 -7.76 -8.20
N TYR A 209 6.63 -7.16 -7.02
CA TYR A 209 7.95 -6.84 -6.49
C TYR A 209 8.29 -7.86 -5.40
N ASN A 210 9.28 -8.71 -5.64
CA ASN A 210 9.77 -9.64 -4.64
C ASN A 210 10.74 -8.92 -3.69
N VAL A 211 10.27 -8.58 -2.49
CA VAL A 211 11.06 -7.82 -1.53
C VAL A 211 12.27 -8.67 -1.05
N ASN A 212 12.16 -9.99 -1.05
CA ASN A 212 13.24 -10.88 -0.60
C ASN A 212 14.49 -10.82 -1.47
N GLN A 213 14.35 -10.44 -2.74
CA GLN A 213 15.51 -10.25 -3.63
C GLN A 213 16.47 -9.18 -3.09
N PHE A 214 15.96 -8.15 -2.41
CA PHE A 214 16.77 -7.08 -1.83
C PHE A 214 17.58 -7.48 -0.59
N LEU A 215 17.32 -8.65 0.01
CA LEU A 215 18.17 -9.20 1.06
C LEU A 215 19.41 -9.91 0.51
N ASN A 216 19.29 -10.48 -0.68
CA ASN A 216 20.28 -11.41 -1.24
C ASN A 216 21.10 -10.79 -2.38
N HIS A 217 20.61 -9.72 -3.01
CA HIS A 217 21.42 -8.99 -3.97
C HIS A 217 22.39 -8.06 -3.26
N SER A 218 23.63 -8.07 -3.73
CA SER A 218 24.56 -6.95 -3.62
C SER A 218 23.94 -5.75 -4.34
N LEU A 219 22.92 -5.15 -3.74
CA LEU A 219 22.54 -3.79 -4.04
C LEU A 219 23.85 -2.99 -4.03
N PRO A 220 24.05 -2.03 -4.94
CA PRO A 220 25.25 -1.18 -4.93
C PRO A 220 25.38 -0.32 -3.64
N TYR A 221 24.51 -0.56 -2.66
CA TYR A 221 24.37 0.04 -1.35
C TYR A 221 23.64 -0.95 -0.42
N GLU A 222 24.02 -1.10 0.85
CA GLU A 222 23.34 -2.04 1.76
C GLU A 222 21.83 -1.75 1.91
N SER A 223 21.02 -2.74 2.28
CA SER A 223 19.57 -2.58 2.50
C SER A 223 19.23 -1.50 3.55
N ALA A 224 20.11 -1.26 4.53
CA ALA A 224 20.01 -0.13 5.46
C ALA A 224 20.02 1.24 4.74
N ARG A 225 20.73 1.34 3.61
CA ARG A 225 20.86 2.55 2.80
C ARG A 225 19.59 2.86 2.01
N LEU A 226 18.79 1.86 1.62
CA LEU A 226 17.48 2.06 0.96
C LEU A 226 16.48 2.79 1.87
N LEU A 227 16.50 2.49 3.17
CA LEU A 227 15.63 3.14 4.15
C LEU A 227 16.01 4.62 4.31
N THR A 228 17.30 4.89 4.43
CA THR A 228 17.82 6.26 4.55
C THR A 228 17.59 7.06 3.28
N VAL A 229 17.88 6.48 2.11
CA VAL A 229 17.65 7.09 0.79
C VAL A 229 16.16 7.38 0.57
N SER A 230 15.25 6.49 1.00
CA SER A 230 13.81 6.75 0.93
C SER A 230 13.40 7.96 1.78
N ASN A 231 14.00 8.15 2.96
CA ASN A 231 13.72 9.33 3.78
C ASN A 231 14.26 10.62 3.13
N LEU A 232 15.38 10.56 2.41
CA LEU A 232 15.96 11.72 1.70
C LEU A 232 15.06 12.20 0.55
N PHE A 233 14.32 11.31 -0.11
CA PHE A 233 13.30 11.68 -1.11
C PHE A 233 12.05 12.32 -0.52
N GLY A 234 11.99 12.46 0.81
CA GLY A 234 10.80 12.87 1.54
C GLY A 234 9.84 11.71 1.75
N ASN A 235 9.10 11.79 2.85
CA ASN A 235 8.03 10.87 3.19
C ASN A 235 6.80 11.69 3.64
N ASP A 236 5.76 11.02 4.09
CA ASP A 236 4.52 11.70 4.50
C ASP A 236 4.66 12.60 5.73
N PHE A 237 5.80 12.53 6.43
CA PHE A 237 6.12 13.30 7.63
C PHE A 237 7.21 14.37 7.39
N ILE A 238 8.10 14.15 6.43
CA ILE A 238 9.27 14.98 6.17
C ILE A 238 9.25 15.41 4.70
N PRO A 239 9.27 16.72 4.38
CA PRO A 239 9.29 17.18 3.01
C PRO A 239 10.56 16.68 2.27
N PRO A 240 10.48 16.50 0.94
CA PRO A 240 11.66 16.14 0.15
C PRO A 240 12.77 17.17 0.33
N LEU A 241 13.99 16.70 0.53
CA LEU A 241 15.15 17.58 0.57
C LEU A 241 15.45 18.12 -0.85
N VAL A 242 15.71 19.42 -0.94
CA VAL A 242 15.99 20.09 -2.22
C VAL A 242 17.29 19.55 -2.80
N GLY A 243 17.28 19.23 -4.10
CA GLY A 243 18.45 18.74 -4.81
C GLY A 243 18.70 17.24 -4.68
N ILE A 244 17.86 16.47 -3.96
CA ILE A 244 17.95 15.01 -3.95
C ILE A 244 17.23 14.41 -5.16
N THR A 245 17.92 13.54 -5.88
CA THR A 245 17.46 12.84 -7.09
C THR A 245 17.85 11.35 -7.01
N PRO A 246 17.19 10.45 -7.76
CA PRO A 246 17.61 9.05 -7.84
C PRO A 246 19.09 8.86 -8.19
N ILE A 247 19.66 9.82 -8.93
CA ILE A 247 21.04 9.79 -9.42
C ILE A 247 22.04 10.10 -8.29
N ASN A 248 21.77 11.11 -7.46
CA ASN A 248 22.73 11.57 -6.45
C ASN A 248 22.45 11.08 -5.02
N ALA A 249 21.27 10.51 -4.76
CA ALA A 249 20.93 9.99 -3.43
C ALA A 249 21.88 8.89 -2.93
N PRO A 250 22.35 7.93 -3.77
CA PRO A 250 23.34 6.93 -3.33
C PRO A 250 24.67 7.58 -2.91
N THR A 251 25.16 8.56 -3.67
CA THR A 251 26.42 9.27 -3.39
C THR A 251 26.31 10.13 -2.13
N LEU A 252 25.17 10.79 -1.90
CA LEU A 252 24.95 11.60 -0.71
C LEU A 252 24.86 10.75 0.56
N HIS A 253 24.20 9.59 0.48
CA HIS A 253 24.21 8.63 1.58
C HIS A 253 25.63 8.19 1.95
N ALA A 254 26.46 7.84 0.95
CA ALA A 254 27.84 7.40 1.19
C ALA A 254 28.67 8.47 1.93
N LYS A 255 28.37 9.76 1.72
CA LYS A 255 29.03 10.88 2.41
C LYS A 255 28.46 11.19 3.80
N LEU A 256 27.25 10.71 4.11
CA LEU A 256 26.55 10.96 5.36
C LEU A 256 26.64 9.78 6.34
N SER A 257 27.08 8.62 5.86
CA SER A 257 27.39 7.48 6.72
C SER A 257 28.71 7.81 7.42
N PRO A 258 28.77 7.82 8.76
CA PRO A 258 30.05 7.96 9.44
C PRO A 258 30.97 6.85 8.92
N ASP A 259 32.21 7.19 8.60
CA ASP A 259 33.21 6.19 8.27
C ASP A 259 33.30 5.23 9.47
N GLU A 260 32.95 3.96 9.26
CA GLU A 260 33.15 2.90 10.26
C GLU A 260 34.65 2.60 10.50
N ASN A 261 35.54 3.54 10.14
CA ASN A 261 36.99 3.47 10.33
C ASN A 261 37.50 4.44 11.41
N ASP A 262 36.61 5.10 12.17
CA ASP A 262 36.95 5.86 13.37
C ASP A 262 36.58 5.11 14.67
N GLU A 263 36.80 3.78 14.71
CA GLU A 263 37.00 2.98 15.94
C GLU A 263 38.27 2.13 15.86
#